data_AF-A0A9E1QBK2-F1
#
_entry.id   AF-A0A9E1QBK2-F1
#
_cell.length_a   1.000
_cell.length_b   1.000
_cell.length_c   1.000
_cell.angle_alpha   90.00
_cell.angle_beta   90.00
_cell.angle_gamma   90.00
#
_symmetry.space_group_name_H-M   'P 1'
#
loop_
_entity.id
_entity.type
_entity.pdbx_description
1 polymer ?
#
loop_
_entity_poly.entity_id
_entity_poly.type
_entity_poly.pdbx_seq_one_letter_code
_entity_poly.pdbx_strand_id
1 'polypeptide(L)'
;VSWKGDESKSGGIATNIGVHFYDMLSWVFGEVTENRVHIREKNKAAGYLEFKKARVRWFLSIDEKDLPLDIKIKNQRTYRSISIDKKEIEFSSGFKELHTKSYQEIMINKGFGLTETKQSIEIIHDIRNNSIEKTGEKHPFLNNF
;
A
#
# COMPACT_ATOMS: atom_id res chain seq x y z
N VAL A 1 5.03 -22.72 0.98
CA VAL A 1 3.97 -21.71 0.69
C VAL A 1 3.03 -21.68 1.89
N SER A 2 2.82 -20.51 2.51
CA SER A 2 1.87 -20.35 3.62
C SER A 2 0.52 -19.84 3.12
N TRP A 3 -0.48 -19.70 4.00
CA TRP A 3 -1.80 -19.14 3.66
C TRP A 3 -1.73 -17.73 3.04
N LYS A 4 -0.65 -16.97 3.30
CA LYS A 4 -0.45 -15.63 2.72
C LYS A 4 -0.28 -15.66 1.19
N GLY A 5 0.17 -16.79 0.63
CA GLY A 5 0.29 -17.01 -0.81
C GLY A 5 -0.97 -17.53 -1.49
N ASP A 6 -2.02 -17.84 -0.72
CA ASP A 6 -3.32 -18.28 -1.22
C ASP A 6 -4.27 -17.07 -1.24
N GLU A 7 -4.56 -16.57 -2.44
CA GLU A 7 -5.36 -15.35 -2.63
C GLU A 7 -6.78 -15.47 -2.03
N SER A 8 -7.35 -16.68 -2.03
CA SER A 8 -8.67 -16.92 -1.43
C SER A 8 -8.69 -16.69 0.09
N LYS A 9 -7.51 -16.73 0.74
CA LYS A 9 -7.33 -16.53 2.19
C LYS A 9 -6.72 -15.19 2.52
N SER A 10 -5.80 -14.69 1.68
CA SER A 10 -5.04 -13.46 1.96
C SER A 10 -5.59 -12.22 1.27
N GLY A 11 -6.40 -12.39 0.22
CA GLY A 11 -6.80 -11.29 -0.67
C GLY A 11 -5.65 -10.76 -1.53
N GLY A 12 -4.54 -11.48 -1.64
CA GLY A 12 -3.38 -11.08 -2.45
C GLY A 12 -2.54 -9.96 -1.82
N ILE A 13 -1.50 -9.52 -2.53
CA ILE A 13 -0.48 -8.61 -1.96
C ILE A 13 -1.03 -7.22 -1.62
N ALA A 14 -1.93 -6.68 -2.44
CA ALA A 14 -2.55 -5.37 -2.19
C ALA A 14 -3.38 -5.38 -0.89
N THR A 15 -4.10 -6.48 -0.61
CA THR A 15 -4.85 -6.64 0.63
C THR A 15 -3.95 -6.92 1.82
N ASN A 16 -3.17 -8.01 1.76
CA ASN A 16 -2.43 -8.52 2.91
C ASN A 16 -1.21 -7.66 3.31
N ILE A 17 -0.69 -6.83 2.41
CA ILE A 17 0.47 -5.95 2.68
C ILE A 17 0.09 -4.48 2.50
N GLY A 18 -0.66 -4.16 1.45
CA GLY A 18 -0.94 -2.78 1.05
C GLY A 18 -1.99 -2.05 1.88
N VAL A 19 -2.91 -2.76 2.54
CA VAL A 19 -4.11 -2.15 3.17
C VAL A 19 -3.79 -0.96 4.08
N HIS A 20 -2.76 -1.06 4.92
CA HIS A 20 -2.39 0.02 5.84
C HIS A 20 -1.89 1.28 5.12
N PHE A 21 -1.26 1.14 3.95
CA PHE A 21 -0.85 2.29 3.14
C PHE A 21 -2.05 2.95 2.50
N TYR A 22 -2.97 2.18 1.91
CA TYR A 22 -4.16 2.74 1.30
C TYR A 22 -5.04 3.46 2.32
N ASP A 23 -5.19 2.88 3.52
CA ASP A 23 -5.90 3.47 4.66
C ASP A 23 -5.28 4.80 5.11
N MET A 24 -3.97 4.82 5.32
CA MET A 24 -3.25 6.05 5.65
C MET A 24 -3.36 7.10 4.54
N LEU A 25 -3.22 6.70 3.27
CA LEU A 25 -3.34 7.62 2.14
C LEU A 25 -4.75 8.20 2.02
N SER A 26 -5.80 7.40 2.20
CA SER A 26 -7.18 7.89 2.21
C SER A 26 -7.44 8.82 3.40
N TRP A 27 -6.87 8.50 4.56
CA TRP A 27 -6.99 9.36 5.74
C TRP A 27 -6.36 10.75 5.53
N VAL A 28 -5.17 10.80 4.92
CA VAL A 28 -4.46 12.07 4.66
C VAL A 28 -5.06 12.84 3.47
N PHE A 29 -5.32 12.16 2.36
CA PHE A 29 -5.63 12.79 1.07
C PHE A 29 -7.12 12.79 0.70
N GLY A 30 -7.94 12.10 1.48
CA GLY A 30 -9.40 12.09 1.37
C GLY A 30 -9.94 10.97 0.48
N GLU A 31 -11.09 11.23 -0.12
CA GLU A 31 -11.79 10.26 -0.97
C GLU A 31 -11.01 9.90 -2.22
N VAL A 32 -11.09 8.64 -2.66
CA VAL A 32 -10.52 8.16 -3.92
C VAL A 32 -11.51 8.48 -5.04
N THR A 33 -11.01 9.14 -6.09
CA THR A 33 -11.77 9.49 -7.29
C THR A 33 -11.39 8.61 -8.48
N GLU A 34 -10.21 7.97 -8.45
CA GLU A 34 -9.76 7.07 -9.50
C GLU A 34 -8.88 5.95 -8.94
N ASN A 35 -9.05 4.72 -9.45
CA ASN A 35 -8.30 3.54 -9.04
C ASN A 35 -7.94 2.67 -10.25
N ARG A 36 -6.68 2.78 -10.70
CA ARG A 36 -6.14 2.03 -11.84
C ARG A 36 -5.11 1.01 -11.38
N VAL A 37 -5.16 -0.17 -11.98
CA VAL A 37 -4.23 -1.28 -11.69
C VAL A 37 -3.35 -1.51 -12.91
N HIS A 38 -2.04 -1.41 -12.73
CA HIS A 38 -1.07 -1.62 -13.81
C HIS A 38 -0.47 -3.02 -13.84
N ILE A 39 -0.25 -3.62 -12.65
CA ILE A 39 0.13 -5.03 -12.51
C ILE A 39 -0.54 -5.62 -11.27
N ARG A 40 -0.91 -6.91 -11.35
CA ARG A 40 -1.43 -7.70 -10.24
C ARG A 40 -0.91 -9.13 -10.35
N GLU A 41 0.23 -9.37 -9.74
CA GLU A 41 0.93 -10.66 -9.72
C GLU A 41 0.96 -11.24 -8.29
N LYS A 42 1.45 -12.47 -8.14
CA LYS A 42 1.51 -13.15 -6.83
C LYS A 42 2.45 -12.46 -5.83
N ASN A 43 3.55 -11.88 -6.31
CA ASN A 43 4.60 -11.30 -5.49
C ASN A 43 4.73 -9.77 -5.65
N LYS A 44 3.98 -9.15 -6.55
CA LYS A 44 3.99 -7.70 -6.77
C LYS A 44 2.68 -7.16 -7.32
N ALA A 45 2.36 -5.92 -6.96
CA ALA A 45 1.23 -5.18 -7.51
C ALA A 45 1.61 -3.71 -7.64
N ALA A 46 1.06 -3.02 -8.63
CA ALA A 46 1.28 -1.60 -8.81
C ALA A 46 0.11 -0.95 -9.52
N GLY A 47 -0.04 0.35 -9.33
CA GLY A 47 -1.18 1.08 -9.86
C GLY A 47 -1.08 2.57 -9.63
N TYR A 48 -2.22 3.22 -9.81
CA TYR A 48 -2.43 4.63 -9.62
C TYR A 48 -3.72 4.85 -8.84
N LEU A 49 -3.67 5.75 -7.87
CA LEU A 49 -4.82 6.23 -7.11
C LEU A 49 -4.87 7.75 -7.24
N GLU A 50 -6.01 8.29 -7.66
CA GLU A 50 -6.29 9.73 -7.51
C GLU A 50 -7.20 9.90 -6.30
N PHE A 51 -6.73 10.72 -5.35
CA PHE A 51 -7.48 11.18 -4.20
C PHE A 51 -7.88 12.64 -4.43
N LYS A 52 -8.88 13.12 -3.71
CA LYS A 52 -9.30 14.54 -3.73
C LYS A 52 -8.14 15.54 -3.59
N LYS A 53 -7.07 15.17 -2.88
CA LYS A 53 -5.93 16.05 -2.59
C LYS A 53 -4.58 15.54 -3.11
N ALA A 54 -4.51 14.38 -3.76
CA ALA A 54 -3.24 13.81 -4.17
C ALA A 54 -3.36 12.83 -5.35
N ARG A 55 -2.28 12.75 -6.11
CA ARG A 55 -2.08 11.75 -7.16
C ARG A 55 -0.98 10.79 -6.72
N VAL A 56 -1.32 9.52 -6.56
CA VAL A 56 -0.43 8.54 -5.95
C VAL A 56 -0.19 7.40 -6.92
N ARG A 57 1.06 7.29 -7.39
CA ARG A 57 1.56 6.09 -8.05
C ARG A 57 2.10 5.18 -6.96
N TRP A 58 1.69 3.92 -6.94
CA TRP A 58 2.06 2.99 -5.87
C TRP A 58 2.64 1.69 -6.44
N PHE A 59 3.55 1.07 -5.69
CA PHE A 59 4.18 -0.20 -6.01
C PHE A 59 4.44 -0.99 -4.73
N LEU A 60 4.02 -2.26 -4.73
CA LEU A 60 4.19 -3.19 -3.62
C LEU A 60 4.87 -4.45 -4.15
N SER A 61 5.90 -4.92 -3.46
CA SER A 61 6.58 -6.16 -3.80
C SER A 61 7.15 -6.85 -2.57
N ILE A 62 7.18 -8.18 -2.63
CA ILE A 62 7.91 -9.05 -1.70
C ILE A 62 9.15 -9.70 -2.35
N ASP A 63 9.48 -9.31 -3.58
CA ASP A 63 10.68 -9.79 -4.28
C ASP A 63 11.88 -8.89 -3.95
N GLU A 64 12.94 -9.49 -3.40
CA GLU A 64 14.20 -8.79 -3.08
C GLU A 64 14.86 -8.19 -4.32
N LYS A 65 14.58 -8.73 -5.52
CA LYS A 65 15.08 -8.18 -6.78
C LYS A 65 14.58 -6.77 -7.03
N ASP A 66 13.40 -6.41 -6.52
CA ASP A 66 12.77 -5.11 -6.69
C ASP A 66 13.33 -4.04 -5.72
N LEU A 67 14.20 -4.41 -4.79
CA LEU A 67 14.84 -3.44 -3.90
C LEU A 67 15.81 -2.53 -4.68
N PRO A 68 15.82 -1.21 -4.40
CA PRO A 68 16.84 -0.29 -4.89
C PRO A 68 18.27 -0.75 -4.53
N LEU A 69 19.24 -0.41 -5.38
CA LEU A 69 20.62 -0.86 -5.22
C LEU A 69 21.27 -0.35 -3.93
N ASP A 70 20.98 0.88 -3.53
CA ASP A 70 21.50 1.49 -2.31
C ASP A 70 20.98 0.79 -1.04
N ILE A 71 19.75 0.29 -1.06
CA ILE A 71 19.17 -0.53 0.03
C ILE A 71 19.85 -1.90 0.10
N LYS A 72 20.10 -2.53 -1.06
CA LYS A 72 20.83 -3.81 -1.15
C LYS A 72 22.26 -3.67 -0.61
N ILE A 73 22.97 -2.60 -0.97
CA ILE A 73 24.34 -2.32 -0.49
C ILE A 73 24.36 -2.14 1.03
N LYS A 74 23.32 -1.52 1.61
CA LYS A 74 23.16 -1.36 3.07
C LYS A 74 22.73 -2.65 3.78
N ASN A 75 22.61 -3.78 3.07
CA ASN A 75 22.16 -5.08 3.57
C ASN A 75 20.79 -5.02 4.27
N GLN A 76 19.94 -4.08 3.83
CA GLN A 76 18.57 -3.94 4.33
C GLN A 76 17.63 -4.79 3.48
N ARG A 77 16.66 -5.45 4.13
CA ARG A 77 15.70 -6.34 3.48
C ARG A 77 14.36 -5.70 3.17
N THR A 78 14.14 -4.47 3.60
CA THR A 78 12.86 -3.77 3.46
C THR A 78 13.10 -2.34 3.03
N TYR A 79 12.29 -1.87 2.07
CA TYR A 79 12.25 -0.48 1.64
C TYR A 79 10.79 0.00 1.70
N ARG A 80 10.52 1.04 2.49
CA ARG A 80 9.20 1.66 2.64
C ARG A 80 9.35 3.17 2.52
N SER A 81 8.97 3.69 1.36
CA SER A 81 9.15 5.10 1.03
C SER A 81 7.84 5.71 0.54
N ILE A 82 7.57 6.93 1.01
CA ILE A 82 6.57 7.82 0.43
C ILE A 82 7.28 9.12 0.09
N SER A 83 7.16 9.55 -1.17
CA SER A 83 7.68 10.83 -1.62
C SER A 83 6.53 11.80 -1.87
N ILE A 84 6.54 12.94 -1.18
CA ILE A 84 5.55 14.04 -1.33
C ILE A 84 6.35 15.29 -1.67
N ASP A 85 6.01 15.98 -2.77
CA ASP A 85 6.71 17.18 -3.23
C ASP A 85 8.24 17.03 -3.29
N LYS A 86 8.70 15.86 -3.76
CA LYS A 86 10.13 15.47 -3.85
C LYS A 86 10.84 15.34 -2.50
N LYS A 87 10.12 15.39 -1.39
CA LYS A 87 10.63 15.07 -0.06
C LYS A 87 10.26 13.63 0.28
N GLU A 88 11.27 12.83 0.55
CA GLU A 88 11.10 11.44 0.95
C GLU A 88 10.86 11.35 2.46
N ILE A 89 9.84 10.59 2.82
CA ILE A 89 9.55 10.18 4.19
C ILE A 89 9.72 8.66 4.22
N GLU A 90 10.80 8.20 4.84
CA GLU A 90 11.02 6.79 5.11
C GLU A 90 10.50 6.47 6.52
N PHE A 91 9.61 5.49 6.62
CA PHE A 91 9.00 5.07 7.89
C PHE A 91 9.20 3.58 8.14
N SER A 92 10.38 3.06 7.78
CA SER A 92 10.79 1.69 8.10
C SER A 92 10.97 1.45 9.61
N SER A 93 11.03 2.51 10.42
CA SER A 93 11.18 2.48 11.88
C SER A 93 10.01 3.17 12.60
N GLY A 94 9.85 2.94 13.91
CA GLY A 94 8.83 3.62 14.73
C GLY A 94 7.50 2.90 14.96
N PHE A 95 7.34 1.66 14.48
CA PHE A 95 6.11 0.86 14.71
C PHE A 95 6.03 0.18 16.09
N LYS A 96 7.03 0.37 16.96
CA LYS A 96 7.01 -0.22 18.30
C LYS A 96 5.90 0.45 19.10
N GLU A 97 5.11 -0.36 19.80
CA GLU A 97 4.04 0.07 20.72
C GLU A 97 2.78 0.72 20.11
N LEU A 98 2.70 0.89 18.78
CA LEU A 98 1.48 1.44 18.15
C LEU A 98 0.24 0.58 18.41
N HIS A 99 0.40 -0.74 18.57
CA HIS A 99 -0.69 -1.62 18.97
C HIS A 99 -1.22 -1.26 20.35
N THR A 100 -0.35 -1.06 21.35
CA THR A 100 -0.75 -0.65 22.70
C THR A 100 -1.56 0.64 22.67
N LYS A 101 -1.12 1.62 21.89
CA LYS A 101 -1.87 2.88 21.71
C LYS A 101 -3.22 2.65 21.04
N SER A 102 -3.28 1.84 19.98
CA SER A 102 -4.56 1.50 19.33
C SER A 102 -5.55 0.86 20.32
N TYR A 103 -5.09 -0.06 21.18
CA TYR A 103 -5.94 -0.64 22.23
C TYR A 103 -6.40 0.42 23.24
N GLN A 104 -5.52 1.30 23.68
CA GLN A 104 -5.88 2.40 24.59
C GLN A 104 -6.99 3.28 24.01
N GLU A 105 -6.89 3.66 22.73
CA GLU A 105 -7.92 4.44 22.03
C GLU A 105 -9.25 3.68 21.90
N ILE A 106 -9.20 2.37 21.59
CA ILE A 106 -10.39 1.51 21.56
C ILE A 106 -11.10 1.51 22.91
N MET A 107 -10.35 1.36 24.02
CA MET A 107 -10.92 1.30 25.37
C MET A 107 -11.59 2.60 25.82
N ILE A 108 -11.29 3.73 25.18
CA ILE A 108 -11.95 5.01 25.42
C ILE A 108 -12.94 5.40 24.31
N ASN A 109 -13.42 4.42 23.53
CA ASN A 109 -14.37 4.58 22.42
C ASN A 109 -13.88 5.52 21.30
N LYS A 110 -12.57 5.58 21.07
CA LYS A 110 -11.92 6.31 19.96
C LYS A 110 -11.26 5.38 18.94
N GLY A 111 -11.64 4.10 18.95
CA GLY A 111 -11.18 3.12 17.96
C GLY A 111 -11.73 3.40 16.56
N PHE A 112 -11.09 2.82 15.55
CA PHE A 112 -11.55 2.88 14.16
C PHE A 112 -12.63 1.82 13.91
N GLY A 113 -13.82 2.24 13.48
CA GLY A 113 -14.95 1.37 13.21
C GLY A 113 -15.07 1.00 11.73
N LEU A 114 -16.24 0.46 11.37
CA LEU A 114 -16.56 0.09 10.00
C LEU A 114 -16.56 1.29 9.06
N THR A 115 -17.03 2.45 9.52
CA THR A 115 -17.09 3.67 8.71
C THR A 115 -15.69 4.17 8.37
N GLU A 116 -14.78 4.18 9.34
CA GLU A 116 -13.39 4.63 9.14
C GLU A 116 -12.61 3.67 8.22
N THR A 117 -12.88 2.37 8.30
CA THR A 117 -12.16 1.33 7.52
C THR A 117 -12.77 1.05 6.15
N LYS A 118 -13.98 1.54 5.87
CA LYS A 118 -14.72 1.23 4.63
C LYS A 118 -13.91 1.59 3.38
N GLN A 119 -13.33 2.78 3.34
CA GLN A 119 -12.66 3.28 2.14
C GLN A 119 -11.42 2.45 1.78
N SER A 120 -10.62 2.03 2.77
CA SER A 120 -9.45 1.19 2.51
C SER A 120 -9.85 -0.21 2.01
N ILE A 121 -10.97 -0.74 2.48
CA ILE A 121 -11.56 -2.00 1.99
C ILE A 121 -12.06 -1.85 0.54
N GLU A 122 -12.72 -0.75 0.20
CA GLU A 122 -13.18 -0.47 -1.17
C GLU A 122 -11.98 -0.37 -2.13
N ILE A 123 -10.93 0.35 -1.75
CA ILE A 123 -9.71 0.47 -2.57
C ILE A 123 -9.12 -0.90 -2.89
N ILE A 124 -8.91 -1.77 -1.89
CA ILE A 124 -8.34 -3.11 -2.12
C ILE A 124 -9.32 -4.06 -2.83
N HIS A 125 -10.63 -3.85 -2.68
CA HIS A 125 -11.63 -4.59 -3.44
C HIS A 125 -11.51 -4.25 -4.93
N ASP A 126 -11.47 -2.98 -5.27
CA ASP A 126 -11.33 -2.51 -6.65
C ASP A 126 -9.98 -2.94 -7.23
N ILE A 127 -8.89 -2.86 -6.48
CA ILE A 127 -7.58 -3.33 -6.95
C ILE A 127 -7.62 -4.82 -7.30
N ARG A 128 -8.40 -5.65 -6.60
CA ARG A 128 -8.53 -7.08 -6.91
C ARG A 128 -9.41 -7.37 -8.12
N ASN A 129 -10.41 -6.53 -8.38
CA ASN A 129 -11.45 -6.82 -9.37
C ASN A 129 -11.31 -6.02 -10.67
N ASN A 130 -10.67 -4.86 -10.65
CA ASN A 130 -10.45 -4.04 -11.84
C ASN A 130 -9.56 -4.77 -12.86
N SER A 131 -9.79 -4.50 -14.14
CA SER A 131 -8.94 -4.96 -15.23
C SER A 131 -7.54 -4.32 -15.14
N ILE A 132 -6.54 -5.03 -15.65
CA ILE A 132 -5.19 -4.50 -15.74
C ILE A 132 -5.09 -3.53 -16.92
N GLU A 133 -4.60 -2.33 -16.66
CA GLU A 133 -4.36 -1.28 -17.65
C GLU A 133 -2.88 -1.15 -17.99
N LYS A 134 -2.56 -1.06 -19.28
CA LYS A 134 -1.16 -0.98 -19.76
C LYS A 134 -0.68 0.46 -20.00
N THR A 135 -1.55 1.44 -19.88
CA THR A 135 -1.29 2.86 -20.18
C THR A 135 -1.58 3.72 -18.96
N GLY A 136 -1.15 4.98 -18.97
CA GLY A 136 -1.39 5.92 -17.87
C GLY A 136 -0.21 6.08 -16.89
N GLU A 137 -0.51 6.56 -15.70
CA GLU A 137 0.43 7.04 -14.68
C GLU A 137 1.16 5.89 -13.95
N LYS A 138 2.09 5.23 -14.64
CA LYS A 138 2.86 4.12 -14.07
C LYS A 138 3.85 4.56 -13.01
N HIS A 139 3.94 3.77 -11.94
CA HIS A 139 4.98 3.91 -10.93
C HIS A 139 6.38 3.68 -11.55
N PRO A 140 7.42 4.47 -11.20
CA PRO A 140 8.75 4.34 -11.81
C PRO A 140 9.36 2.94 -11.79
N PHE A 141 9.07 2.16 -10.74
CA PHE A 141 9.60 0.79 -10.62
C PHE A 141 9.02 -0.18 -11.65
N LEU A 142 7.94 0.19 -12.36
CA LEU A 142 7.42 -0.60 -13.49
C LEU A 142 8.23 -0.42 -14.77
N ASN A 143 8.95 0.69 -14.93
CA ASN A 143 9.71 0.99 -16.15
C ASN A 143 11.13 0.43 -16.10
N ASN A 144 11.53 -0.21 -15.00
CA ASN A 144 12.82 -0.87 -14.84
C ASN A 144 12.77 -2.36 -15.27
N PHE A 145 11.73 -2.76 -16.00
CA PHE A 145 11.55 -4.10 -16.58
C PHE A 145 11.42 -4.03 -18.10
#